data_AF-M6FUE9-F1
#
_entry.id   AF-M6FUE9-F1
#
_cell.length_a   1.000
_cell.length_b   1.000
_cell.length_c   1.000
_cell.angle_alpha   90.00
_cell.angle_beta   90.00
_cell.angle_gamma   90.00
#
_symmetry.space_group_name_H-M   'P 1'
#
loop_
_entity.id
_entity.type
_entity.pdbx_description
1 polymer ?
#
loop_
_entity_poly.entity_id
_entity_poly.type
_entity_poly.pdbx_seq_one_letter_code
_entity_poly.pdbx_strand_id
1 'polypeptide(L)'
;MIQILVRETTIEIAGKDKARIEMLPVCAFSDHTNLLQYCEKKGFRKTGSGLESEFFRDMDLREMKEQVRSYFKIEQPFRLHERFVIFEQELK
;
A
#
# COMPACT_ATOMS: atom_id res chain seq x y z
N MET A 1 3.58 -4.81 -21.59
CA MET A 1 3.42 -3.99 -20.37
C MET A 1 3.13 -4.93 -19.21
N ILE A 2 3.81 -4.73 -18.08
CA ILE A 2 3.55 -5.46 -16.84
C ILE A 2 2.95 -4.47 -15.84
N GLN A 3 1.90 -4.90 -15.16
CA GLN A 3 1.28 -4.17 -14.06
C GLN A 3 1.71 -4.78 -12.74
N ILE A 4 2.20 -3.95 -11.83
CA ILE A 4 2.74 -4.34 -10.54
C ILE A 4 1.82 -3.79 -9.47
N LEU A 5 1.27 -4.67 -8.64
CA LEU A 5 0.59 -4.25 -7.42
C LEU A 5 1.65 -3.93 -6.37
N VAL A 6 1.66 -2.69 -5.91
CA VAL A 6 2.65 -2.17 -4.97
C VAL A 6 1.96 -1.82 -3.67
N ARG A 7 2.48 -2.31 -2.55
CA ARG A 7 2.06 -1.88 -1.22
C ARG A 7 2.86 -0.64 -0.83
N GLU A 8 2.16 0.45 -0.53
CA GLU A 8 2.72 1.65 0.07
C GLU A 8 2.34 1.73 1.54
N THR A 9 3.36 1.85 2.40
CA THR A 9 3.17 2.15 3.81
C THR A 9 3.55 3.62 4.04
N THR A 10 2.61 4.37 4.61
CA THR A 10 2.81 5.78 4.96
C THR A 10 2.64 5.99 6.45
N ILE A 11 3.43 6.92 6.99
CA ILE A 11 3.34 7.39 8.37
C ILE A 11 2.79 8.81 8.40
N GLU A 12 1.94 9.07 9.38
CA GLU A 12 1.39 10.39 9.65
C GLU A 12 1.63 10.70 11.13
N ILE A 13 2.50 11.67 11.40
CA ILE A 13 2.84 12.13 12.75
C ILE A 13 2.10 13.44 13.00
N ALA A 14 1.54 13.63 14.19
CA ALA A 14 0.84 14.86 14.54
C ALA A 14 1.69 16.11 14.27
N GLY A 15 1.14 17.07 13.52
CA GLY A 15 1.82 18.31 13.15
C GLY A 15 2.85 18.18 12.03
N LYS A 16 2.92 17.03 11.33
CA LYS A 16 3.77 16.82 10.16
C LYS A 16 2.96 16.26 8.99
N ASP A 17 3.46 16.50 7.79
CA ASP A 17 2.88 15.91 6.59
C ASP A 17 3.04 14.39 6.58
N LYS A 18 2.12 13.71 5.90
CA LYS A 18 2.20 12.26 5.66
C LYS A 18 3.43 11.96 4.82
N ALA A 19 4.24 11.00 5.27
CA ALA A 19 5.45 10.55 4.60
C ALA A 19 5.36 9.07 4.22
N ARG A 20 5.85 8.70 3.04
CA ARG A 20 6.00 7.29 2.65
C ARG A 20 7.28 6.73 3.27
N ILE A 21 7.16 5.61 3.97
CA ILE A 21 8.28 4.94 4.65
C ILE A 21 8.67 3.63 3.98
N GLU A 22 7.75 3.02 3.22
CA GLU A 22 8.01 1.78 2.52
C GLU A 22 7.17 1.69 1.25
N MET A 23 7.77 1.09 0.22
CA MET A 23 7.11 0.71 -1.02
C MET A 23 7.60 -0.69 -1.40
N LEU A 24 6.70 -1.67 -1.48
CA LEU A 24 7.07 -3.05 -1.80
C LEU A 24 6.21 -3.61 -2.93
N PRO A 25 6.82 -4.19 -3.98
CA PRO A 25 6.06 -4.93 -4.99
C PRO A 25 5.49 -6.20 -4.35
N VAL A 26 4.19 -6.43 -4.53
CA VAL A 26 3.47 -7.58 -3.98
C VAL A 26 3.35 -8.68 -5.03
N CYS A 27 2.96 -8.30 -6.24
CA CYS A 27 2.78 -9.21 -7.36
C CYS A 27 2.78 -8.43 -8.68
N ALA A 28 3.02 -9.15 -9.78
CA ALA A 28 3.07 -8.60 -11.12
C ALA A 28 2.19 -9.43 -12.05
N PHE A 29 1.50 -8.75 -12.96
CA PHE A 29 0.58 -9.35 -13.93
C PHE A 29 0.81 -8.73 -15.31
N SER A 30 0.71 -9.53 -16.36
CA SER A 30 0.69 -9.04 -17.73
C SER A 30 -0.71 -8.59 -18.18
N ASP A 31 -1.75 -8.82 -17.37
CA ASP A 31 -3.15 -8.49 -17.63
C ASP A 31 -3.78 -7.85 -16.38
N HIS A 32 -4.37 -6.68 -16.58
CA HIS A 32 -5.07 -5.90 -15.55
C HIS A 32 -6.21 -6.67 -14.89
N THR A 33 -6.94 -7.45 -15.67
CA THR A 33 -8.08 -8.23 -15.19
C THR A 33 -7.64 -9.23 -14.11
N ASN A 34 -6.48 -9.87 -14.29
CA ASN A 34 -5.91 -10.80 -13.32
C ASN A 34 -5.48 -10.10 -12.03
N LEU A 35 -4.93 -8.88 -12.13
CA LEU A 35 -4.60 -8.06 -10.95
C LEU A 35 -5.87 -7.71 -10.16
N LEU A 36 -6.93 -7.27 -10.84
CA LEU A 36 -8.20 -6.93 -10.19
C LEU A 36 -8.83 -8.16 -9.50
N GLN A 37 -8.87 -9.30 -10.19
CA GLN A 37 -9.35 -10.56 -9.60
C GLN A 37 -8.50 -11.01 -8.41
N TYR A 38 -7.18 -10.79 -8.45
CA TYR A 38 -6.32 -11.06 -7.31
C TYR A 38 -6.70 -10.19 -6.10
N CYS A 39 -6.86 -8.88 -6.29
CA CYS A 39 -7.27 -7.96 -5.22
C CYS A 39 -8.65 -8.33 -4.64
N GLU A 40 -9.60 -8.69 -5.50
CA GLU A 40 -10.93 -9.15 -5.10
C GLU A 40 -10.86 -10.43 -4.26
N LYS A 41 -10.10 -11.45 -4.72
CA LYS A 41 -9.88 -12.71 -3.97
C LYS A 41 -9.20 -12.48 -2.63
N LYS A 42 -8.38 -11.43 -2.50
CA LYS A 42 -7.75 -11.04 -1.23
C LYS A 42 -8.69 -10.26 -0.30
N GLY A 43 -9.91 -9.94 -0.75
CA GLY A 43 -10.88 -9.16 0.01
C GLY A 43 -10.49 -7.69 0.14
N PHE A 44 -9.69 -7.17 -0.80
CA PHE A 44 -9.31 -5.76 -0.76
C PHE A 44 -10.49 -4.88 -1.15
N ARG A 45 -10.73 -3.84 -0.36
CA ARG A 45 -11.63 -2.75 -0.72
C ARG A 45 -10.96 -1.91 -1.79
N LYS A 46 -11.74 -1.45 -2.77
CA LYS A 46 -11.25 -0.62 -3.87
C LYS A 46 -11.89 0.76 -3.83
N THR A 47 -11.09 1.78 -4.08
CA THR A 47 -11.57 3.13 -4.44
C THR A 47 -10.98 3.52 -5.79
N GLY A 48 -11.61 4.47 -6.50
CA GLY A 48 -11.18 4.87 -7.84
C GLY A 48 -11.55 3.86 -8.94
N SER A 49 -11.05 4.10 -10.15
CA SER A 49 -11.36 3.31 -11.34
C SER A 49 -10.14 3.13 -12.24
N GLY A 50 -10.09 2.04 -13.01
CA GLY A 50 -8.96 1.74 -13.89
C GLY A 50 -7.61 1.69 -13.17
N LEU A 51 -6.60 2.34 -13.72
CA LEU A 51 -5.23 2.39 -13.19
C LEU A 51 -5.07 3.30 -11.97
N GLU A 52 -6.00 4.23 -11.76
CA GLU A 52 -6.06 5.08 -10.57
C GLU A 52 -6.73 4.38 -9.38
N SER A 53 -7.00 3.07 -9.51
CA SER A 53 -7.57 2.29 -8.42
C SER A 53 -6.58 2.21 -7.25
N GLU A 54 -7.04 2.59 -6.07
CA GLU A 54 -6.37 2.30 -4.82
C GLU A 54 -7.08 1.15 -4.13
N PHE A 55 -6.31 0.24 -3.55
CA PHE A 55 -6.85 -0.88 -2.78
C PHE A 55 -6.42 -0.79 -1.32
N PHE A 56 -7.31 -1.27 -0.45
CA PHE A 56 -7.15 -1.24 1.00
C PHE A 56 -7.54 -2.59 1.58
N ARG A 57 -6.89 -2.97 2.67
CA ARG A 57 -7.29 -4.13 3.46
C ARG A 57 -7.66 -3.66 4.86
N ASP A 58 -8.70 -4.25 5.42
CA ASP A 58 -8.99 -4.10 6.84
C ASP A 58 -8.01 -4.97 7.61
N MET A 59 -6.77 -4.47 7.76
CA MET A 59 -5.76 -5.13 8.57
C MET A 59 -5.42 -4.26 9.76
N ASP A 60 -5.25 -4.91 10.89
CA ASP A 60 -4.76 -4.29 12.10
C ASP A 60 -3.25 -4.04 12.00
N LEU A 61 -2.85 -2.77 11.95
CA LEU A 61 -1.45 -2.35 11.86
C LEU A 61 -0.77 -2.21 13.22
N ARG A 62 -1.37 -2.68 14.33
CA ARG A 62 -0.80 -2.54 15.69
C ARG A 62 0.63 -3.07 15.80
N GLU A 63 0.92 -4.27 15.32
CA GLU A 63 2.27 -4.85 15.42
C GLU A 63 3.30 -4.04 14.64
N MET A 64 2.99 -3.67 13.40
CA MET A 64 3.86 -2.85 12.57
C MET A 64 4.07 -1.45 13.18
N LYS A 65 3.01 -0.90 13.79
CA LYS A 65 3.07 0.38 14.49
C LYS A 65 4.05 0.34 15.67
N GLU A 66 4.04 -0.73 16.47
CA GLU A 66 5.00 -0.88 17.57
C GLU A 66 6.44 -1.07 17.07
N GLN A 67 6.64 -1.83 15.98
CA GLN A 67 7.95 -1.98 15.35
C GLN A 67 8.50 -0.63 14.84
N VAL A 68 7.70 0.12 14.09
CA VAL A 68 8.07 1.45 13.56
C VAL A 68 8.34 2.41 14.72
N ARG A 69 7.51 2.41 15.76
CA ARG A 69 7.71 3.25 16.96
C ARG A 69 9.07 2.97 17.60
N SER A 70 9.38 1.69 17.83
CA SER A 70 10.61 1.25 18.49
C SER A 70 11.85 1.54 17.65
N TYR A 71 11.77 1.32 16.34
CA TYR A 71 12.89 1.50 15.42
C TYR A 71 13.24 2.99 15.23
N PHE A 72 12.25 3.83 14.93
CA PHE A 72 12.46 5.26 14.67
C PHE A 72 12.41 6.13 15.94
N LYS A 73 12.19 5.54 17.12
CA LYS A 73 12.07 6.25 18.42
C LYS A 73 11.02 7.36 18.39
N ILE A 74 9.82 7.04 17.89
CA ILE A 74 8.73 8.00 17.76
C ILE A 74 7.99 8.15 19.09
N GLU A 75 8.15 9.30 19.74
CA GLU A 75 7.48 9.62 21.00
C GLU A 75 6.06 10.18 20.78
N GLN A 76 5.85 10.91 19.69
CA GLN A 76 4.54 11.51 19.40
C GLN A 76 3.50 10.47 18.95
N PRO A 77 2.19 10.77 19.10
CA PRO A 77 1.15 10.00 18.43
C PRO A 77 1.33 10.01 16.91
N PHE A 78 1.23 8.82 16.30
CA PHE A 78 1.25 8.67 14.86
C PHE A 78 0.28 7.60 14.37
N ARG A 79 -0.03 7.65 13.08
CA ARG A 79 -0.83 6.65 12.36
C ARG A 79 0.03 6.02 11.27
N LEU A 80 -0.18 4.73 11.05
CA LEU A 80 0.29 4.04 9.86
C LEU A 80 -0.89 3.81 8.95
N HIS A 81 -0.65 3.96 7.65
CA HIS A 81 -1.63 3.66 6.62
C HIS A 81 -0.96 2.78 5.58
N GLU A 82 -1.63 1.69 5.21
CA GLU A 82 -1.26 0.87 4.06
C GLU A 82 -2.28 1.11 2.95
N ARG A 83 -1.78 1.31 1.73
CA ARG A 83 -2.59 1.23 0.50
C ARG A 83 -1.85 0.40 -0.54
N PHE A 84 -2.59 -0.15 -1.49
CA PHE A 84 -2.03 -0.84 -2.63
C PHE A 84 -2.37 -0.07 -3.90
N VAL A 85 -1.36 0.20 -4.71
CA VAL A 85 -1.46 0.99 -5.94
C VAL A 85 -0.91 0.19 -7.11
N ILE A 86 -1.36 0.52 -8.33
CA ILE A 86 -0.92 -0.17 -9.55
C ILE A 86 0.16 0.66 -10.23
N PHE A 87 1.31 0.04 -10.47
CA PHE A 87 2.39 0.61 -11.26
C PHE A 87 2.47 -0.09 -12.60
N GLU A 88 2.84 0.64 -13.65
CA GLU A 88 3.03 0.08 -14.99
C GLU A 88 4.50 0.10 -15.36
N GLN A 89 4.96 -0.99 -15.96
CA GLN A 89 6.31 -1.14 -16.49
C GLN A 89 6.24 -1.61 -17.95
N GLU A 90 6.85 -0.85 -18.83
CA GLU A 90 7.05 -1.27 -20.22
C GLU A 90 8.18 -2.31 -20.31
N LEU A 91 7.95 -3.37 -21.09
CA LEU A 91 8.98 -4.33 -21.43
C LEU A 91 9.67 -3.80 -22.69
N LYS A 92 10.98 -3.51 -22.58
CA LYS A 92 11.82 -3.13 -23.71
C LYS A 92 12.26 -4.36 -24.49
#